data_AF-W8P1N0-F1
#
_entry.id   AF-W8P1N0-F1
#
_cell.length_a   1.000
_cell.length_b   1.000
_cell.length_c   1.000
_cell.angle_alpha   90.00
_cell.angle_beta   90.00
_cell.angle_gamma   90.00
#
_symmetry.space_group_name_H-M   'P 1'
#
loop_
_entity.id
_entity.type
_entity.pdbx_description
1 polymer ?
#
loop_
_entity_poly.entity_id
_entity_poly.type
_entity_poly.pdbx_seq_one_letter_code
_entity_poly.pdbx_strand_id
1 'polypeptide(L)'
;MLNLKPPRLATYLLTINGILLLGYAYYWSSVTYLFFGLLNLVLAYGVGRENRRAIKVALVYIAIEFFFALLYLISGNIYSAIDAGISFFIMHDLLSYIELVYKEEKEAEEREERPEGD
;
A
#
# COMPACT_ATOMS: atom_id res chain seq x y z
N MET A 1 6.58 0.24 21.56
CA MET A 1 6.21 -0.06 20.16
C MET A 1 5.19 -1.18 20.21
N LEU A 2 3.97 -0.93 19.72
CA LEU A 2 2.94 -1.97 19.59
C LEU A 2 3.45 -3.04 18.62
N ASN A 3 3.28 -4.32 18.95
CA ASN A 3 3.78 -5.45 18.15
C ASN A 3 2.79 -5.77 17.02
N LEU A 4 2.66 -4.83 16.10
CA LEU A 4 1.77 -4.96 14.95
C LEU A 4 2.45 -5.74 13.84
N LYS A 5 1.67 -6.53 13.12
CA LYS A 5 2.18 -7.19 11.91
C LYS A 5 2.18 -6.15 10.79
N PRO A 6 3.30 -5.96 10.07
CA PRO A 6 3.34 -5.02 8.95
C PRO A 6 2.35 -5.46 7.85
N PRO A 7 1.94 -4.54 6.95
CA PRO A 7 1.11 -4.86 5.79
C PRO A 7 1.91 -5.71 4.79
N ARG A 8 1.98 -7.02 5.04
CA ARG A 8 2.86 -7.94 4.30
C ARG A 8 2.42 -8.06 2.86
N LEU A 9 1.12 -8.17 2.61
CA LEU A 9 0.58 -8.34 1.27
C LEU A 9 0.85 -7.09 0.43
N ALA A 10 0.58 -5.90 0.99
CA ALA A 10 0.92 -4.64 0.36
C ALA A 10 2.42 -4.53 0.06
N THR A 11 3.27 -4.90 1.03
CA THR A 11 4.74 -4.88 0.85
C THR A 11 5.18 -5.78 -0.30
N TYR A 12 4.66 -7.01 -0.37
CA TYR A 12 5.00 -7.95 -1.43
C TYR A 12 4.50 -7.49 -2.80
N LEU A 13 3.23 -7.06 -2.88
CA LEU A 13 2.64 -6.63 -4.14
C LEU A 13 3.27 -5.35 -4.68
N LEU A 14 3.58 -4.36 -3.81
CA LEU A 14 4.36 -3.17 -4.19
C LEU A 14 5.76 -3.55 -4.68
N THR A 15 6.43 -4.51 -4.03
CA THR A 15 7.76 -4.96 -4.44
C THR A 15 7.71 -5.63 -5.82
N ILE A 16 6.77 -6.56 -6.03
CA ILE A 16 6.61 -7.28 -7.29
C ILE A 16 6.25 -6.30 -8.41
N ASN A 17 5.28 -5.41 -8.18
CA ASN A 17 4.89 -4.38 -9.15
C ASN A 17 6.07 -3.47 -9.49
N GLY A 18 6.81 -3.00 -8.48
CA GLY A 18 8.03 -2.21 -8.66
C GLY A 18 9.09 -2.90 -9.52
N ILE A 19 9.37 -4.18 -9.28
CA ILE A 19 10.33 -4.96 -10.08
C ILE A 19 9.84 -5.12 -11.52
N LEU A 20 8.55 -5.40 -11.73
CA LEU A 20 7.96 -5.52 -13.06
C LEU A 20 8.08 -4.21 -13.85
N LEU A 21 7.76 -3.08 -13.20
CA LEU A 21 7.90 -1.75 -13.79
C LEU A 21 9.35 -1.44 -14.16
N LEU A 22 10.33 -1.82 -13.33
CA LEU A 22 11.75 -1.68 -13.69
C LEU A 22 12.13 -2.56 -14.89
N GLY A 23 11.57 -3.77 -15.00
CA GLY A 23 11.74 -4.62 -16.18
C GLY A 23 11.18 -3.96 -17.44
N TYR A 24 9.99 -3.37 -17.36
CA TYR A 24 9.43 -2.59 -18.47
C TYR A 24 10.24 -1.34 -18.79
N ALA A 25 10.77 -0.65 -17.77
CA ALA A 25 11.63 0.50 -17.97
C ALA A 25 12.89 0.14 -18.77
N TYR A 26 13.51 -1.00 -18.47
CA TYR A 26 14.65 -1.51 -19.22
C TYR A 26 14.28 -1.88 -20.66
N TYR A 27 13.20 -2.65 -20.86
CA TYR A 27 12.81 -3.11 -22.20
C TYR A 27 12.35 -1.96 -23.12
N TRP A 28 11.57 -1.02 -22.60
CA TRP A 28 10.98 0.08 -23.36
C TRP A 28 11.78 1.39 -23.26
N SER A 29 12.92 1.40 -22.55
CA SER A 29 13.73 2.60 -22.27
C SER A 29 12.91 3.80 -21.78
N SER A 30 11.92 3.53 -20.92
CA SER A 30 10.94 4.52 -20.46
C SER A 30 11.27 5.05 -19.07
N VAL A 31 11.53 6.36 -19.00
CA VAL A 31 11.76 7.08 -17.73
C VAL A 31 10.53 7.01 -16.82
N THR A 32 9.33 6.98 -17.39
CA THR A 32 8.08 6.88 -16.64
C THR A 32 8.01 5.57 -15.86
N TYR A 33 8.26 4.43 -16.52
CA TYR A 33 8.28 3.14 -15.85
C TYR A 33 9.40 3.04 -14.82
N LEU A 34 10.56 3.67 -15.07
CA LEU A 34 11.64 3.74 -14.10
C LEU A 34 11.21 4.47 -12.82
N PHE A 35 10.59 5.65 -12.97
CA PHE A 35 10.14 6.45 -11.83
C PHE A 35 9.11 5.69 -10.98
N PHE A 36 8.07 5.15 -11.60
CA PHE A 36 7.03 4.41 -10.88
C PHE A 36 7.55 3.09 -10.29
N GLY A 37 8.49 2.41 -10.96
CA GLY A 37 9.15 1.22 -10.42
C GLY A 37 9.92 1.52 -9.15
N LEU A 38 10.75 2.56 -9.16
CA LEU A 38 11.49 3.00 -7.96
C LEU A 38 10.55 3.49 -6.85
N LEU A 39 9.50 4.24 -7.20
CA LEU A 39 8.50 4.70 -6.23
C LEU A 39 7.85 3.51 -5.52
N ASN A 40 7.43 2.48 -6.26
CA ASN A 40 6.85 1.27 -5.70
C ASN A 40 7.81 0.56 -4.72
N LEU A 41 9.10 0.46 -5.05
CA LEU A 41 10.11 -0.11 -4.16
C LEU A 41 10.33 0.72 -2.89
N VAL A 42 10.36 2.05 -3.02
CA VAL A 42 10.49 2.96 -1.86
C VAL A 42 9.28 2.84 -0.94
N LEU A 43 8.08 2.78 -1.51
CA LEU A 43 6.85 2.57 -0.74
C LEU A 43 6.83 1.19 -0.09
N ALA A 44 7.21 0.13 -0.80
CA ALA A 44 7.31 -1.21 -0.24
C ALA A 44 8.25 -1.24 0.97
N TYR A 45 9.43 -0.63 0.86
CA TYR A 45 10.38 -0.53 1.96
C TYR A 45 9.80 0.24 3.15
N GLY A 46 9.13 1.38 2.90
CA GLY A 46 8.51 2.18 3.95
C GLY A 46 7.33 1.48 4.65
N VAL A 47 6.48 0.80 3.88
CA VAL A 47 5.34 0.01 4.37
C VAL A 47 5.83 -1.19 5.18
N GLY A 48 6.83 -1.92 4.69
CA GLY A 48 7.41 -3.06 5.40
C GLY A 48 8.14 -2.68 6.70
N ARG A 49 8.53 -1.42 6.86
CA ARG A 49 9.10 -0.82 8.08
C ARG A 49 8.06 -0.16 8.99
N GLU A 50 6.77 -0.32 8.68
CA GLU A 50 5.65 0.26 9.45
C GLU A 50 5.71 1.79 9.57
N ASN A 51 6.31 2.45 8.57
CA ASN A 51 6.38 3.90 8.57
C ASN A 51 5.01 4.48 8.24
N ARG A 52 4.34 5.08 9.24
CA ARG A 52 3.00 5.69 9.11
C ARG A 52 2.89 6.66 7.95
N ARG A 53 3.93 7.44 7.64
CA ARG A 53 3.92 8.36 6.50
C ARG A 53 3.96 7.59 5.18
N ALA A 54 4.82 6.58 5.07
CA ALA A 54 4.89 5.75 3.88
C ALA A 54 3.58 4.99 3.63
N ILE A 55 2.94 4.48 4.68
CA ILE A 55 1.63 3.81 4.59
C ILE A 55 0.55 4.75 4.06
N LYS A 56 0.47 5.98 4.58
CA LYS A 56 -0.49 6.98 4.09
C LYS A 56 -0.23 7.37 2.64
N VAL A 57 1.03 7.59 2.27
CA VAL A 57 1.41 7.92 0.89
C VAL A 57 1.11 6.75 -0.04
N ALA A 58 1.41 5.52 0.37
CA ALA A 58 1.12 4.31 -0.39
C ALA A 58 -0.39 4.15 -0.61
N LEU A 59 -1.22 4.41 0.41
CA LEU A 59 -2.66 4.34 0.28
C LEU A 59 -3.20 5.33 -0.77
N VAL A 60 -2.74 6.59 -0.75
CA VAL A 60 -3.16 7.60 -1.74
C VAL A 60 -2.68 7.21 -3.14
N TYR A 61 -1.42 6.81 -3.26
CA TYR A 61 -0.83 6.37 -4.52
C TYR A 61 -1.61 5.21 -5.14
N ILE A 62 -1.89 4.16 -4.35
CA ILE A 62 -2.61 2.97 -4.81
C ILE A 62 -4.07 3.24 -5.08
N ALA A 63 -4.72 4.15 -4.34
CA ALA A 63 -6.08 4.57 -4.63
C ALA A 63 -6.18 5.25 -6.01
N ILE A 64 -5.18 6.06 -6.37
CA ILE A 64 -5.08 6.69 -7.69
C ILE A 64 -4.84 5.61 -8.77
N GLU A 65 -3.91 4.68 -8.53
CA GLU A 65 -3.63 3.56 -9.46
C GLU A 65 -4.88 2.69 -9.70
N PHE A 66 -5.58 2.34 -8.62
CA PHE A 66 -6.85 1.61 -8.68
C PHE A 66 -7.91 2.36 -9.49
N PHE A 67 -8.08 3.65 -9.25
CA PHE A 67 -9.04 4.49 -9.96
C PHE A 67 -8.75 4.49 -11.47
N PHE A 68 -7.49 4.69 -11.88
CA PHE A 68 -7.13 4.62 -13.29
C PHE A 68 -7.30 3.23 -13.89
N ALA A 69 -6.95 2.17 -13.16
CA ALA A 69 -7.14 0.80 -13.61
C ALA A 69 -8.62 0.49 -13.90
N LEU A 70 -9.54 1.00 -13.07
CA LEU A 70 -10.98 0.92 -13.30
C LEU A 70 -11.42 1.73 -14.51
N LEU A 71 -10.93 2.96 -14.70
CA LEU A 71 -11.24 3.76 -15.88
C LEU A 71 -10.80 3.03 -17.17
N TYR A 72 -9.60 2.45 -17.17
CA TYR A 72 -9.12 1.65 -18.30
C TYR A 72 -9.96 0.39 -18.52
N LEU A 73 -10.42 -0.24 -17.44
CA LEU A 73 -11.23 -1.44 -17.53
C LEU A 73 -12.59 -1.12 -18.17
N ILE A 74 -13.22 -0.02 -17.73
CA ILE A 74 -14.47 0.50 -18.28
C ILE A 74 -14.28 0.91 -19.76
N SER A 75 -13.10 1.40 -20.13
CA SER A 75 -12.77 1.73 -21.53
C SER A 75 -12.58 0.51 -22.44
N GLY A 76 -12.61 -0.71 -21.88
CA GLY A 76 -12.52 -1.97 -22.62
C GLY A 76 -11.15 -2.66 -22.54
N ASN A 77 -10.20 -2.12 -21.79
CA ASN A 77 -8.91 -2.78 -21.56
C ASN A 77 -9.05 -3.87 -20.48
N ILE A 78 -9.32 -5.11 -20.91
CA ILE A 78 -9.49 -6.22 -19.96
C ILE A 78 -8.24 -6.52 -19.12
N TYR A 79 -7.04 -6.19 -19.62
CA TYR A 79 -5.79 -6.42 -18.89
C TYR A 79 -5.68 -5.53 -17.65
N SER A 80 -6.32 -4.36 -17.64
CA SER A 80 -6.31 -3.49 -16.45
C SER A 80 -7.13 -4.05 -15.28
N ALA A 81 -7.88 -5.15 -15.48
CA ALA A 81 -8.45 -5.90 -14.36
C ALA A 81 -7.37 -6.46 -13.43
N ILE A 82 -6.19 -6.80 -13.97
CA ILE A 82 -5.04 -7.26 -13.17
C ILE A 82 -4.54 -6.11 -12.30
N ASP A 83 -4.33 -4.93 -12.87
CA ASP A 83 -3.88 -3.73 -12.14
C ASP A 83 -4.89 -3.31 -11.08
N ALA A 84 -6.18 -3.37 -11.40
CA ALA A 84 -7.26 -3.10 -10.45
C ALA A 84 -7.25 -4.11 -9.30
N GLY A 85 -7.07 -5.40 -9.59
CA GLY A 85 -6.98 -6.46 -8.58
C GLY A 85 -5.78 -6.26 -7.64
N ILE A 86 -4.59 -6.03 -8.20
CA ILE A 86 -3.37 -5.77 -7.42
C ILE A 86 -3.57 -4.56 -6.51
N SER A 87 -4.04 -3.44 -7.07
CA SER A 87 -4.24 -2.20 -6.32
C SER A 87 -5.32 -2.35 -5.24
N PHE A 88 -6.39 -3.11 -5.51
CA PHE A 88 -7.41 -3.44 -4.53
C PHE A 88 -6.84 -4.22 -3.34
N PHE A 89 -6.05 -5.27 -3.58
CA PHE A 89 -5.48 -6.07 -2.50
C PHE A 89 -4.46 -5.30 -1.66
N ILE A 90 -3.64 -4.45 -2.30
CA ILE A 90 -2.72 -3.56 -1.57
C ILE A 90 -3.53 -2.62 -0.67
N MET A 91 -4.54 -1.94 -1.21
CA MET A 91 -5.38 -1.00 -0.47
C MET A 91 -6.12 -1.68 0.68
N HIS A 92 -6.67 -2.88 0.46
CA HIS A 92 -7.34 -3.66 1.50
C HIS A 92 -6.41 -3.96 2.69
N ASP A 93 -5.17 -4.39 2.41
CA ASP A 93 -4.18 -4.70 3.44
C ASP A 93 -3.73 -3.45 4.22
N LEU A 94 -3.50 -2.33 3.52
CA LEU A 94 -3.16 -1.05 4.13
C LEU A 94 -4.29 -0.49 5.01
N LEU A 95 -5.54 -0.54 4.54
CA LEU A 95 -6.70 -0.08 5.31
C LEU A 95 -6.92 -0.94 6.56
N SER A 96 -6.79 -2.26 6.42
CA SER A 96 -6.91 -3.19 7.55
C SER A 96 -5.85 -2.90 8.62
N TYR A 97 -4.61 -2.61 8.22
CA TYR A 97 -3.56 -2.22 9.14
C TYR A 97 -3.87 -0.88 9.84
N ILE A 98 -4.35 0.12 9.09
CA ILE A 98 -4.70 1.44 9.67
C ILE A 98 -5.83 1.32 10.69
N GLU A 99 -6.88 0.55 10.39
CA GLU A 99 -7.98 0.31 11.33
C GLU A 99 -7.49 -0.33 12.63
N LEU A 100 -6.57 -1.29 12.51
CA LEU A 100 -6.03 -2.01 13.64
C LEU A 100 -5.13 -1.12 14.50
N VAL A 101 -4.27 -0.29 13.89
CA VAL A 101 -3.49 0.74 14.62
C VAL A 101 -4.43 1.69 15.38
N TYR A 102 -5.49 2.15 14.74
CA TYR A 102 -6.44 3.08 15.35
C TYR A 102 -7.17 2.46 16.55
N LYS A 103 -7.56 1.18 16.47
CA LYS A 103 -8.17 0.46 17.60
C LYS A 103 -7.21 0.34 18.78
N GLU A 104 -5.96 -0.04 18.53
CA GLU A 104 -4.97 -0.17 19.60
C GLU A 104 -4.61 1.16 20.26
N GLU A 105 -4.54 2.25 19.48
CA GLU A 105 -4.34 3.60 20.04
C GLU A 105 -5.48 3.99 20.97
N LYS A 106 -6.73 3.74 20.55
CA LYS A 106 -7.92 4.02 21.36
C LYS A 106 -7.98 3.17 22.63
N GLU A 107 -7.66 1.88 22.54
CA GLU A 107 -7.62 0.98 23.70
C GLU A 107 -6.50 1.36 24.70
N ALA A 108 -5.36 1.87 24.21
CA ALA A 108 -4.30 2.37 25.05
C ALA A 108 -4.72 3.64 25.81
N GLU A 109 -5.38 4.58 25.12
CA GLU A 109 -5.95 5.79 25.73
C GLU A 109 -6.99 5.43 26.82
N GLU A 110 -7.90 4.49 26.55
CA GLU A 110 -8.92 4.06 27.52
C GLU A 110 -8.32 3.36 28.77
N ARG A 111 -7.19 2.65 28.64
CA ARG A 111 -6.46 2.05 29.77
C ARG A 111 -5.71 3.07 30.61
N GLU A 112 -5.18 4.12 29.98
CA GLU A 112 -4.51 5.22 30.70
C GLU A 112 -5.53 6.08 31.47
N GLU A 113 -6.76 6.21 30.99
CA GLU A 113 -7.85 6.96 31.66
C GLU A 113 -8.56 6.18 32.78
N ARG A 114 -8.47 4.85 32.82
CA ARG A 114 -8.86 4.01 33.97
C ARG A 114 -7.63 3.42 34.65
N PRO A 115 -6.89 4.16 35.49
CA PRO A 115 -5.93 3.52 36.37
C PRO A 115 -6.71 2.53 37.26
N GLU A 116 -6.31 1.26 37.25
CA GLU A 116 -6.84 0.23 38.13
C GLU A 116 -6.81 0.74 39.58
N GLY A 117 -7.99 1.02 40.13
CA GLY A 117 -8.15 1.65 41.42
C GLY A 117 -9.60 1.79 41.84
N ASP A 118 -10.27 0.65 42.05
CA ASP A 118 -11.00 0.32 43.30
C ASP A 118 -11.33 -1.18 43.34
#